data_AF-A0A1I6E604-F1
#
_entry.id   AF-A0A1I6E604-F1
#
_cell.length_a   1.000
_cell.length_b   1.000
_cell.length_c   1.000
_cell.angle_alpha   90.00
_cell.angle_beta   90.00
_cell.angle_gamma   90.00
#
_symmetry.space_group_name_H-M   'P 1'
#
loop_
_entity.id
_entity.type
_entity.pdbx_description
1 polymer ?
#
loop_
_entity_poly.entity_id
_entity_poly.type
_entity_poly.pdbx_seq_one_letter_code
_entity_poly.pdbx_strand_id
1 'polypeptide(L)'
;MESTLQNNDAQYLLAALIEIYRGNRVYLPEFDPQMERELLRDVFSAAISFARFDESRKTISEEIYKCLHEGATVKEQVELVQEQTPDVLNAKMVAAAHVLKLLDDTKIKFY
;
A
#
# COMPACT_ATOMS: atom_id res chain seq x y z
N MET A 1 -0.21 25.13 2.03
CA MET A 1 1.16 24.59 2.27
C MET A 1 1.10 23.20 2.90
N GLU A 2 0.21 22.92 3.86
CA GLU A 2 0.02 21.57 4.43
C GLU A 2 -0.39 20.50 3.41
N SER A 3 -1.28 20.82 2.46
CA SER A 3 -1.76 19.86 1.46
C SER A 3 -0.67 19.34 0.52
N THR A 4 0.41 20.11 0.31
CA THR A 4 1.52 19.71 -0.56
C THR A 4 2.47 18.76 0.17
N LEU A 5 2.64 18.94 1.50
CA LEU A 5 3.47 18.06 2.33
C LEU A 5 2.81 16.70 2.53
N GLN A 6 1.52 16.66 2.89
CA GLN A 6 0.76 15.40 3.02
C GLN A 6 0.76 14.56 1.73
N ASN A 7 0.70 15.23 0.57
CA ASN A 7 0.72 14.53 -0.71
C ASN A 7 2.09 13.91 -1.02
N ASN A 8 3.18 14.59 -0.62
CA ASN A 8 4.54 14.05 -0.77
C ASN A 8 4.78 12.86 0.17
N ASP A 9 4.28 12.92 1.41
CA ASP A 9 4.42 11.81 2.37
C ASP A 9 3.65 10.57 1.91
N ALA A 10 2.45 10.75 1.36
CA ALA A 10 1.67 9.68 0.75
C ALA A 10 2.39 9.04 -0.45
N GLN A 11 2.95 9.86 -1.34
CA GLN A 11 3.74 9.38 -2.48
C GLN A 11 4.98 8.60 -2.03
N TYR A 12 5.68 9.09 -1.02
CA TYR A 12 6.84 8.43 -0.47
C TYR A 12 6.49 7.10 0.21
N LEU A 13 5.39 7.05 0.98
CA LEU A 13 4.90 5.82 1.59
C LEU A 13 4.53 4.78 0.54
N LEU A 14 3.83 5.16 -0.52
CA LEU A 14 3.48 4.24 -1.62
C LEU A 14 4.70 3.74 -2.37
N ALA A 15 5.68 4.61 -2.64
CA ALA A 15 6.96 4.19 -3.22
C ALA A 15 7.70 3.21 -2.32
N ALA A 16 7.71 3.45 -1.00
CA ALA A 16 8.29 2.54 -0.04
C ALA A 16 7.57 1.18 -0.01
N LEU A 17 6.23 1.16 -0.06
CA LEU A 17 5.45 -0.08 -0.13
C LEU A 17 5.80 -0.91 -1.37
N ILE A 18 5.98 -0.27 -2.54
CA ILE A 18 6.43 -0.96 -3.76
C ILE A 18 7.76 -1.68 -3.51
N GLU A 19 8.73 -0.99 -2.90
CA GLU A 19 10.05 -1.57 -2.62
C GLU A 19 9.99 -2.66 -1.54
N ILE A 20 9.17 -2.48 -0.50
CA ILE A 20 8.93 -3.49 0.53
C ILE A 20 8.36 -4.77 -0.08
N TYR A 21 7.33 -4.68 -0.93
CA TYR A 21 6.74 -5.86 -1.57
C TYR A 21 7.66 -6.51 -2.62
N ARG A 22 8.68 -5.80 -3.10
CA ARG A 22 9.78 -6.38 -3.90
C ARG A 22 10.81 -7.13 -3.06
N GLY A 23 10.70 -7.09 -1.73
CA GLY A 23 11.63 -7.70 -0.78
C GLY A 23 12.79 -6.80 -0.37
N ASN A 24 12.76 -5.50 -0.70
CA ASN A 24 13.83 -4.58 -0.33
C ASN A 24 13.63 -4.06 1.10
N ARG A 25 14.76 -3.85 1.79
CA ARG A 25 14.76 -3.14 3.07
C ARG A 25 14.64 -1.64 2.81
N VAL A 26 13.59 -1.03 3.33
CA VAL A 26 13.36 0.41 3.23
C VAL A 26 13.45 1.05 4.60
N TYR A 27 14.12 2.19 4.70
CA TYR A 27 14.09 3.01 5.90
C TYR A 27 12.94 3.98 5.80
N LEU A 28 12.02 3.92 6.77
CA LEU A 28 10.81 4.73 6.77
C LEU A 28 10.92 5.83 7.84
N PRO A 29 10.61 7.09 7.51
CA PRO A 29 10.36 8.11 8.52
C PRO A 29 9.04 7.79 9.25
N GLU A 30 8.80 8.47 10.37
CA GLU A 30 7.48 8.43 11.00
C GLU A 30 6.47 9.16 10.11
N PHE A 31 5.33 8.52 9.86
CA PHE A 31 4.21 9.10 9.13
C PHE A 31 3.05 9.39 10.07
N ASP A 32 2.13 10.24 9.61
CA ASP A 32 0.83 10.37 10.27
C ASP A 32 0.10 9.01 10.28
N PRO A 33 -0.27 8.46 11.46
CA PRO A 33 -0.86 7.12 11.56
C PRO A 33 -2.22 7.00 10.87
N GLN A 34 -2.97 8.09 10.75
CA GLN A 34 -4.27 8.07 10.07
C GLN A 34 -4.07 7.98 8.56
N MET A 35 -3.17 8.80 7.99
CA MET A 35 -2.80 8.73 6.58
C MET A 35 -2.23 7.36 6.20
N GLU A 36 -1.34 6.80 7.03
CA GLU A 36 -0.76 5.47 6.84
C GLU A 36 -1.86 4.41 6.71
N ARG A 37 -2.79 4.40 7.66
CA ARG A 37 -3.90 3.44 7.68
C ARG A 37 -4.83 3.59 6.47
N GLU A 38 -5.16 4.83 6.09
CA GLU A 38 -6.01 5.11 4.94
C GLU A 38 -5.36 4.63 3.63
N LEU A 39 -4.07 4.91 3.44
CA LEU A 39 -3.31 4.44 2.28
C LEU A 39 -3.21 2.91 2.23
N LEU A 40 -2.92 2.25 3.35
CA LEU A 40 -2.85 0.79 3.40
C LEU A 40 -4.20 0.16 3.04
N ARG A 41 -5.30 0.70 3.58
CA ARG A 41 -6.65 0.23 3.22
C ARG A 41 -6.91 0.34 1.73
N ASP A 42 -6.56 1.48 1.12
CA ASP A 42 -6.80 1.72 -0.30
C ASP A 42 -5.93 0.79 -1.18
N VAL A 43 -4.67 0.57 -0.78
CA VAL A 43 -3.77 -0.41 -1.42
C VAL A 43 -4.32 -1.83 -1.33
N PHE A 44 -4.73 -2.30 -0.15
CA PHE A 44 -5.25 -3.66 0.01
C PHE A 44 -6.56 -3.87 -0.75
N SER A 45 -7.44 -2.86 -0.73
CA SER A 45 -8.70 -2.89 -1.48
C SER A 45 -8.45 -3.01 -2.99
N ALA A 46 -7.47 -2.28 -3.52
CA ALA A 46 -7.06 -2.40 -4.91
C ALA A 46 -6.36 -3.76 -5.19
N ALA A 47 -5.56 -4.27 -4.26
CA ALA A 47 -4.79 -5.51 -4.42
C ALA A 47 -5.67 -6.74 -4.69
N ILE A 48 -6.88 -6.82 -4.14
CA ILE A 48 -7.82 -7.91 -4.45
C ILE A 48 -8.04 -8.08 -5.96
N SER A 49 -8.11 -6.97 -6.69
CA SER A 49 -8.35 -6.98 -8.14
C SER A 49 -7.16 -7.50 -8.95
N PHE A 50 -5.95 -7.45 -8.37
CA PHE A 50 -4.72 -7.87 -9.02
C PHE A 50 -4.27 -9.29 -8.63
N ALA A 51 -4.88 -9.87 -7.60
CA ALA A 51 -4.58 -11.23 -7.15
C ALA A 51 -5.14 -12.29 -8.11
N ARG A 52 -4.29 -13.24 -8.49
CA ARG A 52 -4.61 -14.26 -9.50
C ARG A 52 -5.29 -15.48 -8.91
N PHE A 53 -4.95 -15.82 -7.67
CA PHE A 53 -5.46 -17.00 -6.98
C PHE A 53 -6.48 -16.64 -5.90
N ASP A 54 -7.44 -17.54 -5.67
CA ASP A 54 -8.49 -17.33 -4.66
C ASP A 54 -7.89 -17.33 -3.25
N GLU A 55 -6.87 -18.13 -2.99
CA GLU A 55 -6.12 -18.14 -1.74
C GLU A 55 -5.43 -16.79 -1.48
N SER A 56 -4.89 -16.16 -2.52
CA SER A 56 -4.30 -14.82 -2.43
C SER A 56 -5.37 -13.77 -2.13
N ARG A 57 -6.53 -13.83 -2.80
CA ARG A 57 -7.67 -12.93 -2.52
C ARG A 57 -8.17 -13.08 -1.10
N LYS A 58 -8.24 -14.32 -0.60
CA LYS A 58 -8.60 -14.60 0.80
C LYS A 58 -7.60 -13.95 1.76
N THR A 59 -6.30 -14.17 1.53
CA THR A 59 -5.21 -13.58 2.35
C THR A 59 -5.32 -12.05 2.38
N ILE A 60 -5.51 -11.41 1.22
CA ILE A 60 -5.67 -9.95 1.14
C ILE A 60 -6.96 -9.50 1.83
N SER A 61 -8.06 -10.26 1.72
CA SER A 61 -9.33 -9.94 2.38
C SER A 61 -9.20 -9.96 3.92
N GLU A 62 -8.43 -10.90 4.45
CA GLU A 62 -8.11 -10.97 5.88
C GLU A 62 -7.30 -9.74 6.33
N GLU A 63 -6.38 -9.26 5.50
CA GLU A 63 -5.64 -8.02 5.79
C GLU A 63 -6.50 -6.76 5.70
N ILE A 64 -7.44 -6.69 4.76
CA ILE A 64 -8.43 -5.61 4.71
C ILE A 64 -9.24 -5.61 6.00
N TYR A 65 -9.73 -6.77 6.42
CA TYR A 65 -10.48 -6.92 7.66
C TYR A 65 -9.66 -6.44 8.87
N LYS A 66 -8.41 -6.90 9.00
CA LYS A 66 -7.50 -6.47 10.06
C LYS A 66 -7.30 -4.95 10.03
N CYS A 67 -7.01 -4.37 8.85
CA CYS A 67 -6.83 -2.93 8.68
C CYS A 67 -8.04 -2.10 9.12
N LEU A 68 -9.26 -2.61 8.89
CA LEU A 68 -10.50 -1.95 9.27
C LEU A 68 -10.82 -2.06 10.77
N HIS A 69 -10.46 -3.16 11.42
CA HIS A 69 -10.87 -3.43 12.81
C HIS A 69 -9.77 -3.25 13.85
N GLU A 70 -8.54 -3.64 13.52
CA GLU A 70 -7.38 -3.64 14.43
C GLU A 70 -6.37 -2.56 14.06
N GLY A 71 -6.42 -2.08 12.81
CA GLY A 71 -5.41 -1.21 12.24
C GLY A 71 -4.37 -2.00 11.44
N ALA A 72 -3.59 -1.28 10.64
CA ALA A 72 -2.47 -1.83 9.91
C ALA A 72 -1.37 -0.78 9.83
N THR A 73 -0.12 -1.22 9.89
CA THR A 73 1.05 -0.36 9.77
C THR A 73 1.98 -0.88 8.68
N VAL A 74 2.76 0.02 8.07
CA VAL A 74 3.79 -0.34 7.09
C VAL A 74 4.86 -1.20 7.75
N LYS A 75 5.15 -0.98 9.05
CA LYS A 75 6.07 -1.82 9.81
C LYS A 75 5.64 -3.29 9.80
N GLU A 76 4.36 -3.58 10.05
CA GLU A 76 3.84 -4.95 9.96
C GLU A 76 3.95 -5.49 8.53
N GLN A 77 3.76 -4.65 7.50
CA GLN A 77 3.92 -5.09 6.12
C GLN A 77 5.36 -5.50 5.79
N VAL A 78 6.38 -4.83 6.37
CA VAL A 78 7.79 -5.24 6.24
C VAL A 78 8.00 -6.64 6.81
N GLU A 79 7.36 -6.96 7.93
CA GLU A 79 7.46 -8.27 8.59
C GLU A 79 6.75 -9.36 7.77
N LEU A 80 5.53 -9.07 7.29
CA LEU A 80 4.70 -10.01 6.53
C LEU A 80 5.28 -10.38 5.15
N VAL A 81 6.15 -9.54 4.58
CA VAL A 81 6.75 -9.83 3.25
C VAL A 81 7.45 -11.18 3.21
N GLN A 82 8.03 -11.64 4.31
CA GLN A 82 8.73 -12.93 4.37
C GLN A 82 7.78 -14.13 4.42
N GLU A 83 6.51 -13.92 4.77
CA GLU A 83 5.52 -14.98 4.99
C GLU A 83 4.53 -15.11 3.82
N GLN A 84 4.46 -14.08 2.97
CA GLN A 84 3.47 -14.00 1.90
C GLN A 84 3.94 -14.62 0.59
N THR A 85 2.98 -15.15 -0.16
CA THR A 85 3.26 -15.75 -1.46
C THR A 85 3.61 -14.67 -2.50
N PRO A 86 4.37 -15.02 -3.55
CA PRO A 86 4.69 -14.08 -4.62
C PRO A 86 3.46 -13.45 -5.30
N ASP A 87 2.32 -14.15 -5.36
CA ASP A 87 1.09 -13.60 -5.95
C ASP A 87 0.49 -12.49 -5.07
N VAL A 88 0.44 -12.68 -3.76
CA VAL A 88 -0.01 -11.64 -2.80
C VAL A 88 0.89 -10.41 -2.87
N LEU A 89 2.21 -10.62 -2.83
CA LEU A 89 3.19 -9.53 -2.88
C LEU A 89 3.09 -8.74 -4.20
N ASN A 90 3.00 -9.44 -5.33
CA ASN A 90 2.83 -8.79 -6.63
C ASN A 90 1.52 -8.01 -6.72
N ALA A 91 0.41 -8.56 -6.21
CA ALA A 91 -0.88 -7.88 -6.22
C ALA A 91 -0.83 -6.58 -5.41
N LYS A 92 -0.22 -6.61 -4.21
CA LYS A 92 -0.02 -5.43 -3.37
C LYS A 92 0.93 -4.40 -3.98
N MET A 93 2.01 -4.85 -4.63
CA MET A 93 2.94 -3.97 -5.35
C MET A 93 2.24 -3.24 -6.50
N VAL A 94 1.50 -3.96 -7.33
CA VAL A 94 0.75 -3.37 -8.46
C VAL A 94 -0.32 -2.42 -7.95
N ALA A 95 -1.00 -2.76 -6.85
CA ALA A 95 -1.96 -1.88 -6.21
C ALA A 95 -1.32 -0.58 -5.68
N ALA A 96 -0.16 -0.67 -5.00
CA ALA A 96 0.56 0.51 -4.53
C ALA A 96 0.97 1.43 -5.69
N ALA A 97 1.48 0.86 -6.79
CA ALA A 97 1.79 1.61 -8.00
C ALA A 97 0.54 2.23 -8.65
N HIS A 98 -0.58 1.51 -8.63
CA HIS A 98 -1.86 2.00 -9.14
C HIS A 98 -2.36 3.21 -8.32
N VAL A 99 -2.35 3.10 -6.99
CA VAL A 99 -2.76 4.18 -6.08
C VAL A 99 -1.82 5.39 -6.22
N LEU A 100 -0.51 5.16 -6.34
CA LEU A 100 0.48 6.21 -6.58
C LEU A 100 0.17 6.98 -7.87
N LYS A 101 -0.12 6.25 -8.95
CA LYS A 101 -0.52 6.85 -10.22
C LYS A 101 -1.80 7.67 -10.08
N LEU A 102 -2.81 7.19 -9.35
CA LEU A 102 -4.04 7.95 -9.14
C LEU A 102 -3.79 9.27 -8.38
N LEU A 103 -2.92 9.26 -7.36
CA LEU A 103 -2.51 10.47 -6.65
C LEU A 103 -1.77 11.46 -7.56
N ASP A 104 -0.96 10.98 -8.51
CA ASP A 104 -0.32 11.82 -9.51
C ASP A 104 -1.30 12.32 -10.59
N ASP A 105 -2.20 11.46 -11.08
CA ASP A 105 -3.19 11.79 -12.11
C ASP A 105 -4.19 12.86 -11.64
N THR A 106 -4.50 12.94 -10.34
CA THR A 106 -5.27 14.06 -9.77
C THR A 106 -4.59 15.42 -9.90
N LYS A 107 -3.29 15.46 -10.24
CA LYS A 107 -2.52 16.68 -10.55
C LYS A 107 -2.38 16.93 -12.06
N ILE A 108 -2.76 15.99 -12.94
CA ILE A 108 -2.63 16.15 -14.39
C ILE A 108 -3.81 16.96 -14.94
N LYS A 109 -3.57 18.26 -15.16
CA LYS A 109 -4.39 19.06 -16.08
C LYS A 109 -3.98 18.68 -17.50
N PHE A 110 -4.88 18.01 -18.23
CA PHE A 110 -4.79 18.00 -19.69
C PHE A 110 -5.05 19.44 -20.16
N TYR A 111 -4.02 20.06 -20.74
CA TYR A 111 -4.10 21.33 -21.46
C TYR A 111 -4.34 21.07 -22.94
#